data_AF-A0A9D4MGM0-F1
#
_entry.id   AF-A0A9D4MGM0-F1
#
_cell.length_a   1.000
_cell.length_b   1.000
_cell.length_c   1.000
_cell.angle_alpha   90.00
_cell.angle_beta   90.00
_cell.angle_gamma   90.00
#
_symmetry.space_group_name_H-M   'P 1'
#
loop_
_entity.id
_entity.type
_entity.pdbx_description
1 polymer ?
#
loop_
_entity_poly.entity_id
_entity_poly.type
_entity_poly.pdbx_seq_one_letter_code
_entity_poly.pdbx_strand_id
1 'polypeptide(L)'
;MEDEVVKTQVETKRNDPLLWQALFEKAVEMASSVDVEPTFPRAGRQQNRPNAPAATAFDYWRVNMYLPFADHLLAELQQRTAFTRK
;
A
#
# COMPACT_ATOMS: atom_id res chain seq x y z
N MET A 1 24.57 2.06 -5.63
CA MET A 1 24.60 1.69 -4.20
C MET A 1 23.35 2.20 -3.51
N GLU A 2 23.01 3.47 -3.69
CA GLU A 2 21.80 4.11 -3.12
C GLU A 2 20.48 3.47 -3.60
N ASP A 3 20.31 3.21 -4.90
CA ASP A 3 19.07 2.61 -5.42
C ASP A 3 18.76 1.22 -4.86
N GLU A 4 19.78 0.39 -4.66
CA GLU A 4 19.61 -0.95 -4.05
C GLU A 4 19.21 -0.82 -2.57
N VAL A 5 19.79 0.15 -1.84
CA VAL A 5 19.40 0.44 -0.45
C VAL A 5 17.95 0.90 -0.38
N VAL A 6 17.53 1.81 -1.27
CA VAL A 6 16.13 2.28 -1.33
C VAL A 6 15.18 1.12 -1.63
N LYS A 7 15.52 0.26 -2.60
CA LYS A 7 14.72 -0.92 -2.92
C LYS A 7 14.57 -1.86 -1.71
N THR A 8 15.67 -2.19 -1.03
CA THR A 8 15.62 -3.02 0.19
C THR A 8 14.74 -2.38 1.26
N GLN A 9 14.84 -1.08 1.47
CA GLN A 9 14.00 -0.37 2.45
C GLN A 9 12.51 -0.44 2.10
N VAL A 10 12.14 -0.26 0.83
CA VAL A 10 10.75 -0.40 0.40
C VAL A 10 10.26 -1.83 0.58
N GLU A 11 11.09 -2.83 0.29
CA GLU A 11 10.75 -4.25 0.44
C GLU A 11 10.61 -4.67 1.91
N THR A 12 11.44 -4.13 2.81
CA THR A 12 11.27 -4.28 4.25
C THR A 12 9.95 -3.65 4.71
N LYS A 13 9.70 -2.39 4.35
CA LYS A 13 8.48 -1.67 4.75
C LYS A 13 7.20 -2.32 4.21
N ARG A 14 7.25 -2.83 2.97
CA ARG A 14 6.17 -3.58 2.36
C ARG A 14 5.69 -4.72 3.26
N ASN A 15 6.59 -5.36 4.00
CA ASN A 15 6.33 -6.53 4.83
C ASN A 15 6.42 -6.23 6.35
N ASP A 16 6.17 -4.98 6.76
CA ASP A 16 6.24 -4.55 8.16
C ASP A 16 4.84 -4.33 8.77
N PRO A 17 4.35 -5.26 9.61
CA PRO A 17 3.04 -5.15 10.24
C PRO A 17 2.89 -3.94 11.17
N LEU A 18 3.98 -3.53 11.85
CA LEU A 18 3.95 -2.39 12.76
C LEU A 18 3.78 -1.09 11.96
N LEU A 19 4.45 -0.99 10.82
CA LEU A 19 4.27 0.13 9.90
C LEU A 19 2.85 0.17 9.34
N TRP A 20 2.29 -0.97 8.93
CA TRP A 20 0.91 -1.01 8.42
C TRP A 20 -0.08 -0.47 9.44
N GLN A 21 0.05 -0.92 10.69
CA GLN A 21 -0.80 -0.47 11.80
C GLN A 21 -0.67 1.03 12.00
N ALA A 22 0.55 1.56 12.13
CA ALA A 22 0.80 2.97 12.35
C ALA A 22 0.28 3.86 11.20
N LEU A 23 0.43 3.41 9.95
CA LEU A 23 -0.09 4.13 8.79
C LEU A 23 -1.62 4.16 8.76
N PHE A 24 -2.26 3.04 9.09
CA PHE A 24 -3.72 2.95 9.12
C PHE A 24 -4.31 3.77 10.27
N GLU A 25 -3.72 3.71 11.47
CA GLU A 25 -4.12 4.54 12.61
C GLU A 25 -4.04 6.03 12.27
N LYS A 26 -2.95 6.46 11.63
CA LYS A 26 -2.83 7.84 11.16
C LYS A 26 -3.89 8.20 10.11
N ALA A 27 -4.24 7.27 9.22
CA ALA A 27 -5.31 7.49 8.25
C ALA A 27 -6.69 7.64 8.94
N VAL A 28 -6.95 6.84 9.98
CA VAL A 28 -8.16 6.93 10.81
C VAL A 28 -8.21 8.26 11.54
N GLU A 29 -7.10 8.67 12.17
CA GLU A 29 -6.99 9.98 12.84
C GLU A 29 -7.30 11.14 11.89
N MET A 30 -6.70 11.12 10.69
CA MET A 30 -6.96 12.15 9.67
C MET A 30 -8.42 12.15 9.20
N ALA A 31 -9.05 10.98 9.03
CA ALA A 31 -10.45 10.89 8.64
C ALA A 31 -11.38 11.40 9.76
N SER A 32 -11.09 11.05 11.02
CA SER A 32 -11.82 11.51 12.19
C SER A 32 -11.77 13.04 12.34
N SER A 33 -10.66 13.67 11.95
CA SER A 33 -10.55 15.14 11.94
C SER A 33 -11.56 15.86 11.04
N VAL A 34 -12.17 15.13 10.09
CA VAL A 34 -13.22 15.62 9.19
C VAL A 34 -14.55 14.87 9.40
N ASP A 35 -14.73 14.25 10.56
CA ASP A 35 -15.95 13.49 10.95
C ASP A 35 -16.28 12.33 10.01
N VAL A 36 -15.24 11.66 9.48
CA VAL A 36 -15.36 10.49 8.60
C VAL A 36 -14.71 9.28 9.26
N GLU A 37 -15.44 8.17 9.28
CA GLU A 37 -14.91 6.88 9.72
C GLU A 37 -14.56 5.98 8.53
N PRO A 38 -13.44 5.24 8.57
CA PRO A 38 -13.12 4.24 7.55
C PRO A 38 -14.17 3.13 7.52
N THR A 39 -14.80 2.96 6.36
CA THR A 39 -15.79 1.89 6.14
C THR A 39 -15.34 0.98 5.01
N PHE A 40 -15.88 -0.24 4.96
CA PHE A 40 -15.73 -1.08 3.78
C PHE A 40 -16.32 -0.34 2.56
N PRO A 41 -15.60 -0.28 1.44
CA PRO A 41 -16.23 0.22 0.23
C PRO A 41 -17.35 -0.75 -0.19
N ARG A 42 -18.47 -0.18 -0.61
CA ARG A 42 -19.51 -0.91 -1.31
C ARG A 42 -18.93 -1.41 -2.62
N ALA A 43 -18.60 -2.71 -2.69
CA ALA A 43 -18.19 -3.37 -3.92
C ALA A 43 -19.29 -3.16 -4.98
N GLY A 44 -18.99 -2.43 -6.05
CA GLY A 44 -20.01 -2.17 -7.06
C GLY A 44 -19.61 -1.39 -8.31
N ARG A 45 -18.39 -0.85 -8.42
CA ARG A 45 -18.02 -0.01 -9.58
C ARG A 45 -16.75 -0.44 -10.34
N GLN A 46 -15.82 -1.16 -9.71
CA GLN A 46 -14.61 -1.59 -10.41
C GLN A 46 -14.82 -2.95 -11.09
N GLN A 47 -14.97 -2.93 -12.42
CA GLN A 47 -15.25 -4.12 -13.24
C GLN A 47 -13.97 -4.85 -13.70
N ASN A 48 -12.83 -4.16 -13.79
CA ASN A 48 -11.60 -4.72 -14.39
C ASN A 48 -10.68 -5.43 -13.40
N ARG A 49 -10.77 -5.11 -12.10
CA ARG A 49 -10.04 -5.81 -11.04
C ARG A 49 -10.91 -5.86 -9.78
N PRO A 50 -11.53 -7.01 -9.45
CA PRO A 50 -12.25 -7.11 -8.20
C PRO A 50 -11.27 -6.89 -7.05
N ASN A 51 -11.73 -6.18 -6.02
CA ASN A 51 -10.96 -6.05 -4.79
C ASN A 51 -10.81 -7.44 -4.16
N ALA A 52 -9.61 -7.74 -3.65
CA ALA A 52 -9.39 -8.93 -2.85
C ALA A 52 -10.31 -8.89 -1.60
N PRO A 53 -10.89 -10.04 -1.23
CA PRO A 53 -11.78 -10.11 -0.08
C PRO A 53 -11.04 -9.72 1.19
N ALA A 54 -11.72 -9.02 2.09
CA ALA A 54 -11.18 -8.56 3.35
C ALA A 54 -12.27 -8.55 4.43
N ALA A 55 -11.88 -8.86 5.67
CA ALA A 55 -12.79 -8.99 6.81
C ALA A 55 -12.82 -7.76 7.71
N THR A 56 -11.92 -6.79 7.49
CA THR A 56 -11.87 -5.50 8.20
C THR A 56 -11.51 -4.36 7.24
N ALA A 57 -11.79 -3.10 7.61
CA ALA A 57 -11.33 -1.94 6.84
C ALA A 57 -9.79 -1.87 6.75
N PHE A 58 -9.10 -2.28 7.83
CA PHE A 58 -7.64 -2.41 7.86
C PHE A 58 -7.15 -3.43 6.82
N ASP A 59 -7.71 -4.65 6.83
CA ASP A 59 -7.34 -5.68 5.87
C ASP A 59 -7.61 -5.24 4.45
N TYR A 60 -8.77 -4.60 4.23
CA TYR A 60 -9.15 -4.08 2.93
C TYR A 60 -8.14 -3.07 2.41
N TRP A 61 -7.81 -2.06 3.23
CA TRP A 61 -6.81 -1.04 2.91
C TRP A 61 -5.44 -1.69 2.63
N ARG A 62 -5.01 -2.65 3.46
CA ARG A 62 -3.72 -3.33 3.30
C ARG A 62 -3.64 -4.04 1.95
N VAL A 63 -4.61 -4.91 1.64
CA VAL A 63 -4.51 -5.81 0.47
C VAL A 63 -4.91 -5.13 -0.85
N ASN A 64 -5.78 -4.11 -0.80
CA ASN A 64 -6.29 -3.45 -2.02
C ASN A 64 -5.64 -2.10 -2.30
N MET A 65 -4.99 -1.46 -1.32
CA MET A 65 -4.33 -0.16 -1.52
C MET A 65 -2.84 -0.21 -1.23
N TYR A 66 -2.44 -0.57 0.00
CA TYR A 66 -1.05 -0.47 0.43
C TYR A 66 -0.12 -1.42 -0.33
N LEU A 67 -0.45 -2.72 -0.36
CA LEU A 67 0.39 -3.72 -1.03
C LEU A 67 0.51 -3.44 -2.55
N PRO A 68 -0.58 -3.17 -3.30
CA PRO A 68 -0.47 -2.80 -4.71
C PRO A 68 0.41 -1.56 -4.96
N PHE A 69 0.34 -0.55 -4.09
CA PHE A 69 1.18 0.64 -4.20
C PHE A 69 2.66 0.31 -3.96
N ALA A 70 2.97 -0.45 -2.90
CA ALA A 70 4.35 -0.86 -2.60
C ALA A 70 4.93 -1.77 -3.71
N ASP A 71 4.12 -2.69 -4.24
CA ASP A 71 4.49 -3.54 -5.37
C ASP A 71 4.81 -2.71 -6.61
N HIS A 72 3.97 -1.72 -6.93
CA HIS A 72 4.20 -0.83 -8.05
C HIS A 72 5.49 -0.01 -7.87
N LEU A 73 5.73 0.53 -6.67
CA LEU A 73 6.95 1.27 -6.36
C LEU A 73 8.20 0.40 -6.53
N LEU A 74 8.16 -0.86 -6.07
CA LEU A 74 9.26 -1.81 -6.25
C LEU A 74 9.50 -2.11 -7.73
N ALA A 75 8.43 -2.32 -8.51
CA ALA A 75 8.55 -2.56 -9.95
C ALA A 75 9.20 -1.38 -10.67
N GLU A 76 8.81 -0.14 -10.35
CA GLU A 76 9.41 1.07 -10.91
C GLU A 76 10.90 1.20 -10.55
N LEU A 77 11.26 0.95 -9.28
CA LEU A 77 12.66 0.97 -8.85
C LEU A 77 13.50 -0.09 -9.57
N GLN A 78 12.94 -1.28 -9.81
CA GLN A 78 13.59 -2.34 -10.57
C GLN A 78 13.79 -1.96 -12.04
N GLN A 79 12.80 -1.33 -12.67
CA GLN A 79 12.92 -0.89 -14.06
C GLN A 79 13.99 0.19 -14.24
N ARG A 80 14.06 1.16 -13.32
CA ARG A 80 15.07 2.25 -13.36
C ARG A 80 16.50 1.73 -13.17
N THR A 81 16.69 0.80 -12.26
CA THR A 81 18.00 0.17 -12.01
C THR A 81 18.43 -0.76 -13.15
N ALA A 82 17.49 -1.46 -13.79
CA ALA A 82 17.76 -2.26 -14.98
C ALA A 82 18.15 -1.41 -16.20
N PHE A 83 17.56 -0.22 -16.35
CA PHE A 83 17.90 0.71 -17.44
C PHE A 83 19.30 1.33 -17.28
N THR A 84 19.72 1.62 -16.05
CA THR A 84 21.00 2.30 -15.75
C THR A 84 22.23 1.38 -15.86
N ARG A 85 22.05 0.05 -15.98
CA ARG A 85 23.12 -0.94 -16.14
C ARG A 85 23.50 -1.25 -17.61
N LYS A 86 23.03 -0.47 -18.58
CA LYS A 86 23.50 -0.52 -19.99
C LYS A 86 24.46 0.62 -20.26
#